data_AF-A0A662HNV7-F1
#
_entry.id   AF-A0A662HNV7-F1
#
_cell.length_a   1.000
_cell.length_b   1.000
_cell.length_c   1.000
_cell.angle_alpha   90.00
_cell.angle_beta   90.00
_cell.angle_gamma   90.00
#
_symmetry.space_group_name_H-M   'P 1'
#
loop_
_entity.id
_entity.type
_entity.pdbx_description
1 polymer ?
#
loop_
_entity_poly.entity_id
_entity_poly.type
_entity_poly.pdbx_seq_one_letter_code
_entity_poly.pdbx_strand_id
1 'polypeptide(L)'
;MSRKKFLILLSLLVIALSAIIFYLFYYPKLAQVNVEEGTLKEKFKKLYESDEEFRKAVDELRKMVLDPEQPYDKDKALKLFNTVLEKLELPKMSPLNFNYGKSVHTKASRIPPKLECQRPPQNLVLKIVQPKSDVEEGNGVEEVYMCYLKHGASWVIEVTVVFSDEDRPQPNSLDDIWYDVWRLISWGRVEDIETFYIILHPTRTFIKYEGLAIILNESLGIRSIAPIGSDYKSFGSAAHEEGTETLEGTEITIYVNTWNHAFSIQDTNKNMEKIVYEYTPDKAKIGLRLDAENDYSMLKYLGEILLLP
;
A
#
# COMPACT_ATOMS: atom_id res chain seq x y z
N MET A 1 -28.43 10.96 -47.90
CA MET A 1 -27.01 10.78 -47.51
C MET A 1 -26.63 9.32 -47.74
N SER A 2 -25.50 9.00 -48.39
CA SER A 2 -25.17 7.59 -48.62
C SER A 2 -24.87 6.89 -47.29
N ARG A 3 -25.20 5.60 -47.18
CA ARG A 3 -24.96 4.78 -45.97
C ARG A 3 -23.50 4.88 -45.48
N LYS A 4 -22.55 5.03 -46.41
CA LYS A 4 -21.13 5.24 -46.13
C LYS A 4 -20.84 6.59 -45.47
N LYS A 5 -21.47 7.67 -45.93
CA LYS A 5 -21.35 9.02 -45.31
C LYS A 5 -21.99 9.07 -43.92
N PHE A 6 -23.13 8.39 -43.73
CA PHE A 6 -23.77 8.28 -42.42
C PHE A 6 -22.89 7.54 -41.40
N LEU A 7 -22.30 6.40 -41.79
CA LEU A 7 -21.40 5.63 -40.94
C LEU A 7 -20.15 6.44 -40.56
N ILE A 8 -19.55 7.18 -41.50
CA ILE A 8 -18.38 8.04 -41.21
C ILE A 8 -18.75 9.15 -40.20
N LEU A 9 -19.88 9.82 -40.38
CA LEU A 9 -20.36 10.85 -39.46
C LEU A 9 -20.64 10.28 -38.05
N LEU A 10 -21.25 9.10 -37.97
CA LEU A 10 -21.50 8.42 -36.70
C LEU A 10 -20.19 8.03 -36.01
N SER A 11 -19.20 7.50 -36.73
CA SER A 11 -17.88 7.18 -36.17
C SER A 11 -17.16 8.43 -35.66
N LEU A 12 -17.18 9.53 -36.41
CA LEU A 12 -16.58 10.79 -35.97
C LEU A 12 -17.27 11.35 -34.72
N LEU A 13 -18.60 11.25 -34.63
CA LEU A 13 -19.35 11.65 -33.45
C LEU A 13 -18.99 10.79 -32.22
N VAL A 14 -18.88 9.48 -32.39
CA VAL A 14 -18.46 8.57 -31.30
C VAL A 14 -17.04 8.89 -30.85
N ILE A 15 -16.10 9.11 -31.77
CA ILE A 15 -14.73 9.51 -31.43
C ILE A 15 -14.70 10.86 -30.69
N ALA A 16 -15.46 11.85 -31.16
CA ALA A 16 -15.54 13.16 -30.52
C ALA A 16 -16.15 13.06 -29.12
N LEU A 17 -17.23 12.29 -28.94
CA LEU A 17 -17.83 12.05 -27.62
C LEU A 17 -16.87 11.32 -26.69
N SER A 18 -16.17 10.28 -27.16
CA SER A 18 -15.15 9.59 -26.38
C SER A 18 -13.99 10.50 -26.01
N ALA A 19 -13.55 11.38 -26.91
CA ALA A 19 -12.51 12.36 -26.63
C ALA A 19 -12.96 13.42 -25.62
N ILE A 20 -14.22 13.87 -25.68
CA ILE A 20 -14.80 14.80 -24.69
C ILE A 20 -14.91 14.12 -23.33
N ILE A 21 -15.36 12.86 -23.27
CA ILE A 21 -15.41 12.08 -22.02
C ILE A 21 -14.00 11.91 -21.45
N PHE A 22 -13.03 11.52 -22.29
CA PHE A 22 -11.64 11.41 -21.87
C PHE A 22 -11.09 12.73 -21.33
N TYR A 23 -11.33 13.83 -22.04
CA TYR A 23 -10.86 15.16 -21.65
C TYR A 23 -11.52 15.70 -20.38
N LEU A 24 -12.82 15.45 -20.16
CA LEU A 24 -13.53 15.96 -18.99
C LEU A 24 -13.30 15.13 -17.73
N PHE A 25 -13.15 13.81 -17.86
CA PHE A 25 -13.14 12.90 -16.71
C PHE A 25 -11.76 12.29 -16.41
N TYR A 26 -10.93 12.04 -17.42
CA TYR A 26 -9.66 11.32 -17.26
C TYR A 26 -8.45 12.25 -17.36
N TYR A 27 -8.45 13.21 -18.28
CA TYR A 27 -7.33 14.14 -18.45
C TYR A 27 -6.99 14.93 -17.18
N PRO A 28 -7.95 15.43 -16.37
CA PRO A 28 -7.62 16.11 -15.13
C PRO A 28 -6.88 15.19 -14.16
N LYS A 29 -7.24 13.91 -14.08
CA LYS A 29 -6.54 12.94 -13.21
C LYS A 29 -5.09 12.76 -13.59
N LEU A 30 -4.78 12.82 -14.89
CA LEU A 30 -3.43 12.66 -15.45
C LEU A 30 -2.63 13.96 -15.47
N ALA A 31 -3.20 15.07 -15.01
CA ALA A 31 -2.48 16.34 -14.96
C ALA A 31 -1.33 16.21 -13.94
N GLN A 32 -0.11 16.39 -14.44
CA GLN A 32 1.09 16.40 -13.64
C GLN A 32 1.10 17.63 -12.74
N VAL A 33 1.41 17.44 -11.46
CA VAL A 33 1.55 18.53 -10.50
C VAL A 33 2.97 18.54 -9.99
N ASN A 34 3.60 19.71 -10.03
CA ASN A 34 4.87 19.92 -9.36
C ASN A 34 4.63 20.07 -7.86
N VAL A 35 4.59 18.96 -7.15
CA VAL A 35 4.82 18.94 -5.70
C VAL A 35 6.33 18.78 -5.52
N GLU A 36 6.96 19.58 -4.65
CA GLU A 36 8.36 19.32 -4.32
C GLU A 36 8.46 17.94 -3.67
N GLU A 37 9.20 17.03 -4.31
CA GLU A 37 9.43 15.65 -3.88
C GLU A 37 9.85 15.60 -2.40
N GLY A 38 9.27 14.69 -1.62
CA GLY A 38 9.55 14.53 -0.19
C GLY A 38 8.90 15.57 0.74
N THR A 39 8.24 16.60 0.23
CA THR A 39 7.66 17.68 1.08
C THR A 39 6.23 17.42 1.55
N LEU A 40 5.47 16.53 0.91
CA LEU A 40 4.04 16.36 1.21
C LEU A 40 3.80 15.84 2.62
N LYS A 41 4.48 14.74 3.01
CA LYS A 41 4.40 14.15 4.36
C LYS A 41 4.82 15.15 5.43
N GLU A 42 5.90 15.89 5.20
CA GLU A 42 6.39 16.90 6.14
C GLU A 42 5.43 18.09 6.27
N LYS A 43 4.90 18.60 5.15
CA LYS A 43 3.91 19.69 5.12
C LYS A 43 2.62 19.25 5.82
N PHE A 44 2.15 18.04 5.56
CA PHE A 44 0.99 17.46 6.23
C PHE A 44 1.20 17.42 7.75
N LYS A 45 2.35 16.89 8.20
CA LYS A 45 2.68 16.80 9.63
C LYS A 45 2.73 18.19 10.28
N LYS A 46 3.41 19.15 9.64
CA LYS A 46 3.51 20.53 10.14
C LYS A 46 2.14 21.19 10.25
N LEU A 47 1.25 21.01 9.27
CA LEU A 47 -0.11 21.53 9.34
C LEU A 47 -0.94 20.82 10.40
N TYR A 48 -0.80 19.50 10.55
CA TYR A 48 -1.48 18.74 11.61
C TYR A 48 -1.08 19.22 13.02
N GLU A 49 0.17 19.62 13.21
CA GLU A 49 0.66 20.14 14.49
C GLU A 49 0.24 21.61 14.73
N SER A 50 0.19 22.43 13.68
CA SER A 50 0.09 23.90 13.79
C SER A 50 -1.26 24.53 13.40
N ASP A 51 -2.06 23.90 12.53
CA ASP A 51 -3.35 24.42 12.04
C ASP A 51 -4.52 23.61 12.64
N GLU A 52 -5.33 24.27 13.46
CA GLU A 52 -6.44 23.65 14.18
C GLU A 52 -7.55 23.16 13.25
N GLU A 53 -7.84 23.89 12.18
CA GLU A 53 -8.88 23.54 11.20
C GLU A 53 -8.44 22.31 10.41
N PHE A 54 -7.17 22.28 9.97
CA PHE A 54 -6.58 21.13 9.30
C PHE A 54 -6.63 19.89 10.18
N ARG A 55 -6.15 19.99 11.43
CA ARG A 55 -6.17 18.88 12.38
C ARG A 55 -7.59 18.35 12.62
N LYS A 56 -8.56 19.24 12.85
CA LYS A 56 -9.97 18.87 13.03
C LYS A 56 -10.52 18.14 11.80
N ALA A 57 -10.20 18.59 10.59
CA ALA A 57 -10.64 17.93 9.37
C ALA A 57 -10.05 16.52 9.23
N VAL A 58 -8.76 16.36 9.51
CA VAL A 58 -8.07 15.06 9.50
C VAL A 58 -8.63 14.13 10.57
N ASP A 59 -8.84 14.60 11.80
CA ASP A 59 -9.35 13.78 12.91
C ASP A 59 -10.79 13.33 12.68
N GLU A 60 -11.67 14.22 12.15
CA GLU A 60 -13.03 13.83 11.78
C GLU A 60 -13.06 12.81 10.63
N LEU A 61 -12.19 12.96 9.63
CA LEU A 61 -12.02 11.96 8.56
C LEU A 61 -11.56 10.63 9.14
N ARG A 62 -10.49 10.62 9.94
CA ARG A 62 -9.98 9.42 10.60
C ARG A 62 -11.06 8.74 11.41
N LYS A 63 -11.87 9.49 12.16
CA LYS A 63 -12.99 8.92 12.91
C LYS A 63 -13.98 8.22 11.98
N MET A 64 -14.43 8.84 10.89
CA MET A 64 -15.38 8.21 9.95
C MET A 64 -14.80 6.98 9.24
N VAL A 65 -13.49 6.97 8.97
CA VAL A 65 -12.81 5.92 8.20
C VAL A 65 -12.36 4.75 9.07
N LEU A 66 -11.95 5.03 10.32
CA LEU A 66 -11.18 4.12 11.17
C LEU A 66 -11.86 3.73 12.49
N ASP A 67 -12.90 4.44 12.91
CA ASP A 67 -13.71 4.04 14.05
C ASP A 67 -14.86 3.15 13.57
N PRO A 68 -14.92 1.86 13.96
CA PRO A 68 -15.99 0.97 13.54
C PRO A 68 -17.38 1.47 13.99
N GLU A 69 -17.48 2.22 15.08
CA GLU A 69 -18.74 2.73 15.64
C GLU A 69 -19.21 4.03 14.97
N GLN A 70 -18.33 4.75 14.27
CA GLN A 70 -18.70 6.00 13.58
C GLN A 70 -19.22 5.72 12.15
N PRO A 71 -20.45 6.13 11.78
CA PRO A 71 -20.93 5.98 10.41
C PRO A 71 -20.09 6.80 9.41
N TYR A 72 -19.94 6.27 8.19
CA TYR A 72 -19.26 6.95 7.11
C TYR A 72 -20.26 7.76 6.27
N ASP A 73 -20.08 9.08 6.26
CA ASP A 73 -20.84 10.00 5.42
C ASP A 73 -19.92 10.47 4.28
N LYS A 74 -20.23 10.04 3.05
CA LYS A 74 -19.41 10.29 1.87
C LYS A 74 -19.35 11.78 1.52
N ASP A 75 -20.45 12.51 1.65
CA ASP A 75 -20.52 13.94 1.30
C ASP A 75 -19.75 14.78 2.32
N LYS A 76 -19.91 14.44 3.61
CA LYS A 76 -19.12 15.05 4.68
C LYS A 76 -17.63 14.74 4.49
N ALA A 77 -17.28 13.49 4.20
CA ALA A 77 -15.90 13.08 3.98
C ALA A 77 -15.25 13.84 2.81
N LEU A 78 -15.94 13.98 1.68
CA LEU A 78 -15.44 14.79 0.55
C LEU A 78 -15.21 16.25 0.95
N LYS A 79 -16.14 16.86 1.72
CA LYS A 79 -15.99 18.24 2.17
C LYS A 79 -14.75 18.42 3.07
N LEU A 80 -14.56 17.52 4.03
CA LEU A 80 -13.39 17.54 4.91
C LEU A 80 -12.10 17.29 4.13
N PHE A 81 -12.12 16.32 3.20
CA PHE A 81 -10.96 16.01 2.37
C PHE A 81 -10.55 17.20 1.50
N ASN A 82 -11.51 17.91 0.90
CA ASN A 82 -11.23 19.14 0.16
C ASN A 82 -10.73 20.30 1.05
N THR A 83 -11.06 20.29 2.35
CA THR A 83 -10.48 21.23 3.31
C THR A 83 -9.00 20.91 3.55
N VAL A 84 -8.66 19.62 3.71
CA VAL A 84 -7.26 19.15 3.82
C VAL A 84 -6.46 19.52 2.57
N LEU A 85 -6.99 19.22 1.37
CA LEU A 85 -6.32 19.55 0.10
C LEU A 85 -6.07 21.05 -0.06
N GLU A 86 -7.07 21.89 0.24
CA GLU A 86 -6.94 23.34 0.14
C GLU A 86 -5.85 23.89 1.06
N LYS A 87 -5.75 23.40 2.30
CA LYS A 87 -4.71 23.78 3.25
C LYS A 87 -3.32 23.29 2.85
N LEU A 88 -3.24 22.18 2.13
CA LEU A 88 -2.01 21.69 1.50
C LEU A 88 -1.67 22.44 0.20
N GLU A 89 -2.52 23.39 -0.23
CA GLU A 89 -2.40 24.13 -1.50
C GLU A 89 -2.52 23.21 -2.73
N LEU A 90 -3.31 22.14 -2.59
CA LEU A 90 -3.57 21.16 -3.62
C LEU A 90 -4.95 21.35 -4.27
N PRO A 91 -5.12 20.96 -5.56
CA PRO A 91 -6.41 21.03 -6.22
C PRO A 91 -7.48 20.19 -5.53
N LYS A 92 -8.68 20.75 -5.41
CA LYS A 92 -9.85 20.06 -4.83
C LYS A 92 -10.28 18.88 -5.70
N MET A 93 -10.73 17.82 -5.06
CA MET A 93 -11.31 16.65 -5.70
C MET A 93 -12.81 16.86 -5.96
N SER A 94 -13.27 16.44 -7.15
CA SER A 94 -14.69 16.42 -7.49
C SER A 94 -15.41 15.20 -6.88
N PRO A 95 -16.74 15.27 -6.64
CA PRO A 95 -17.50 14.13 -6.13
C PRO A 95 -17.38 12.84 -6.97
N LEU A 96 -17.17 12.99 -8.29
CA LEU A 96 -17.02 11.86 -9.21
C LEU A 96 -15.71 11.09 -9.00
N ASN A 97 -14.69 11.76 -8.49
CA ASN A 97 -13.37 11.17 -8.27
C ASN A 97 -13.21 10.62 -6.84
N PHE A 98 -14.06 11.04 -5.91
CA PHE A 98 -13.98 10.64 -4.51
C PHE A 98 -14.58 9.24 -4.30
N ASN A 99 -13.72 8.23 -4.39
CA ASN A 99 -14.08 6.82 -4.24
C ASN A 99 -13.53 6.20 -2.94
N TYR A 100 -13.12 7.04 -2.00
CA TYR A 100 -12.68 6.58 -0.69
C TYR A 100 -13.85 6.25 0.22
N GLY A 101 -13.61 5.34 1.16
CA GLY A 101 -14.64 4.75 2.01
C GLY A 101 -14.14 4.41 3.40
N LYS A 102 -15.03 3.79 4.19
CA LYS A 102 -14.70 3.21 5.48
C LYS A 102 -13.74 2.03 5.31
N SER A 103 -12.68 1.98 6.10
CA SER A 103 -11.65 0.94 6.02
C SER A 103 -11.72 -0.05 7.19
N VAL A 104 -12.38 0.33 8.29
CA VAL A 104 -12.46 -0.47 9.51
C VAL A 104 -13.92 -0.64 9.90
N HIS A 105 -14.38 -1.87 9.96
CA HIS A 105 -15.80 -2.18 10.20
C HIS A 105 -16.07 -2.88 11.52
N THR A 106 -15.03 -3.43 12.15
CA THR A 106 -15.15 -4.24 13.35
C THR A 106 -14.16 -3.76 14.42
N LYS A 107 -14.51 -4.03 15.67
CA LYS A 107 -13.71 -3.70 16.85
C LYS A 107 -13.17 -4.97 17.48
N ALA A 108 -11.92 -4.94 17.94
CA ALA A 108 -11.33 -6.02 18.68
C ALA A 108 -11.99 -6.14 20.06
N SER A 109 -12.38 -7.36 20.44
CA SER A 109 -12.89 -7.65 21.79
C SER A 109 -11.77 -7.63 22.84
N ARG A 110 -10.53 -7.86 22.41
CA ARG A 110 -9.31 -7.78 23.22
C ARG A 110 -8.09 -7.55 22.31
N ILE A 111 -7.04 -6.97 22.88
CA ILE A 111 -5.74 -6.87 22.22
C ILE A 111 -5.04 -8.24 22.32
N PRO A 112 -4.48 -8.79 21.23
CA PRO A 112 -3.72 -10.03 21.27
C PRO A 112 -2.47 -9.84 22.13
N PRO A 113 -1.97 -10.91 22.78
CA PRO A 113 -0.69 -10.85 23.48
C PRO A 113 0.42 -10.39 22.55
N LYS A 114 1.35 -9.57 23.05
CA LYS A 114 2.53 -9.18 22.29
C LYS A 114 3.35 -10.42 21.96
N LEU A 115 3.67 -10.60 20.69
CA LEU A 115 4.57 -11.66 20.24
C LEU A 115 6.02 -11.22 20.48
N GLU A 116 6.83 -12.12 21.02
CA GLU A 116 8.27 -11.88 21.19
C GLU A 116 9.00 -12.22 19.91
N CYS A 117 9.53 -11.18 19.29
CA CYS A 117 10.25 -11.30 18.04
C CYS A 117 11.68 -11.80 18.27
N GLN A 118 12.02 -12.97 17.72
CA GLN A 118 13.38 -13.48 17.76
C GLN A 118 14.14 -13.08 16.49
N ARG A 119 15.46 -13.06 16.59
CA ARG A 119 16.32 -12.87 15.43
C ARG A 119 16.31 -14.12 14.54
N PRO A 120 16.15 -14.00 13.21
CA PRO A 120 16.26 -15.13 12.29
C PRO A 120 17.65 -15.77 12.28
N PRO A 121 17.80 -17.00 11.73
CA PRO A 121 19.10 -17.66 11.58
C PRO A 121 20.11 -16.81 10.79
N GLN A 122 21.34 -16.67 11.29
CA GLN A 122 22.34 -15.75 10.70
C GLN A 122 22.81 -16.10 9.29
N ASN A 123 22.59 -17.33 8.84
CA ASN A 123 22.88 -17.77 7.49
C ASN A 123 21.73 -17.49 6.49
N LEU A 124 20.63 -16.88 6.94
CA LEU A 124 19.53 -16.46 6.08
C LEU A 124 20.00 -15.32 5.17
N VAL A 125 19.78 -15.47 3.87
CA VAL A 125 19.96 -14.40 2.88
C VAL A 125 18.66 -14.27 2.10
N LEU A 126 18.03 -13.10 2.22
CA LEU A 126 16.85 -12.71 1.47
C LEU A 126 17.24 -11.71 0.39
N LYS A 127 16.78 -11.96 -0.84
CA LYS A 127 16.88 -11.02 -1.96
C LYS A 127 15.48 -10.53 -2.32
N ILE A 128 15.29 -9.22 -2.32
CA ILE A 128 14.12 -8.57 -2.92
C ILE A 128 14.56 -8.01 -4.28
N VAL A 129 13.87 -8.41 -5.35
CA VAL A 129 14.22 -8.06 -6.73
C VAL A 129 13.09 -7.26 -7.34
N GLN A 130 13.36 -6.00 -7.67
CA GLN A 130 12.37 -5.05 -8.15
C GLN A 130 12.71 -4.56 -9.56
N PRO A 131 11.73 -4.30 -10.44
CA PRO A 131 11.97 -3.60 -11.70
C PRO A 131 12.67 -2.27 -11.46
N LYS A 132 13.75 -2.02 -12.19
CA LYS A 132 14.57 -0.81 -11.99
C LYS A 132 13.79 0.48 -12.28
N SER A 133 12.89 0.45 -13.25
CA SER A 133 12.04 1.61 -13.58
C SER A 133 11.18 2.04 -12.39
N ASP A 134 10.67 1.07 -11.62
CA ASP A 134 9.84 1.31 -10.43
C ASP A 134 10.64 1.97 -9.30
N VAL A 135 11.88 1.50 -9.10
CA VAL A 135 12.82 2.12 -8.16
C VAL A 135 13.19 3.54 -8.59
N GLU A 136 13.42 3.77 -9.89
CA GLU A 136 13.73 5.09 -10.45
C GLU A 136 12.54 6.06 -10.40
N GLU A 137 11.31 5.55 -10.34
CA GLU A 137 10.09 6.33 -10.14
C GLU A 137 9.87 6.74 -8.68
N GLY A 138 10.62 6.16 -7.73
CA GLY A 138 10.57 6.53 -6.32
C GLY A 138 10.07 5.42 -5.41
N ASN A 139 9.66 4.26 -5.93
CA ASN A 139 9.05 3.16 -5.15
C ASN A 139 10.08 2.17 -4.58
N GLY A 140 11.31 2.61 -4.31
CA GLY A 140 12.38 1.72 -3.84
C GLY A 140 12.10 1.11 -2.45
N VAL A 141 12.80 0.01 -2.14
CA VAL A 141 12.78 -0.59 -0.79
C VAL A 141 13.57 0.31 0.17
N GLU A 142 12.92 0.75 1.26
CA GLU A 142 13.55 1.55 2.32
C GLU A 142 14.11 0.69 3.45
N GLU A 143 13.32 -0.28 3.90
CA GLU A 143 13.62 -1.04 5.10
C GLU A 143 12.98 -2.42 5.04
N VAL A 144 13.62 -3.40 5.67
CA VAL A 144 13.06 -4.74 5.84
C VAL A 144 13.06 -5.10 7.31
N TYR A 145 11.91 -5.53 7.80
CA TYR A 145 11.74 -6.11 9.12
C TYR A 145 11.66 -7.62 9.00
N MET A 146 12.34 -8.33 9.89
CA MET A 146 12.25 -9.78 10.00
C MET A 146 11.93 -10.18 11.42
N CYS A 147 10.94 -11.06 11.56
CA CYS A 147 10.56 -11.61 12.84
C CYS A 147 10.55 -13.12 12.86
N TYR A 148 11.41 -13.72 13.69
CA TYR A 148 11.48 -15.17 13.83
C TYR A 148 10.55 -15.65 14.95
N LEU A 149 9.54 -16.41 14.56
CA LEU A 149 8.45 -16.86 15.42
C LEU A 149 8.40 -18.38 15.42
N LYS A 150 8.17 -18.95 16.60
CA LYS A 150 7.92 -20.38 16.73
C LYS A 150 6.42 -20.65 16.51
N HIS A 151 6.10 -21.56 15.58
CA HIS A 151 4.72 -21.95 15.30
C HIS A 151 4.61 -23.49 15.29
N GLY A 152 4.09 -24.06 16.39
CA GLY A 152 4.01 -25.51 16.55
C GLY A 152 5.39 -26.18 16.49
N ALA A 153 5.58 -27.08 15.53
CA ALA A 153 6.84 -27.76 15.25
C ALA A 153 7.73 -27.04 14.21
N SER A 154 7.21 -26.00 13.56
CA SER A 154 7.89 -25.23 12.53
C SER A 154 8.35 -23.88 13.07
N TRP A 155 9.23 -23.25 12.30
CA TRP A 155 9.57 -21.85 12.51
C TRP A 155 9.09 -21.02 11.33
N VAL A 156 8.60 -19.83 11.63
CA VAL A 156 8.10 -18.86 10.65
C VAL A 156 8.95 -17.61 10.78
N ILE A 157 9.42 -17.09 9.65
CA ILE A 157 9.96 -15.74 9.58
C ILE A 157 8.89 -14.88 8.91
N GLU A 158 8.30 -13.97 9.67
CA GLU A 158 7.53 -12.89 9.08
C GLU A 158 8.51 -11.89 8.49
N VAL A 159 8.33 -11.56 7.21
CA VAL A 159 9.12 -10.56 6.51
C VAL A 159 8.19 -9.43 6.13
N THR A 160 8.52 -8.23 6.57
CA THR A 160 7.82 -7.01 6.20
C THR A 160 8.77 -6.10 5.43
N VAL A 161 8.37 -5.69 4.23
CA VAL A 161 9.14 -4.80 3.34
C VAL A 161 8.45 -3.45 3.32
N VAL A 162 9.20 -2.38 3.57
CA VAL A 162 8.72 -0.99 3.45
C VAL A 162 9.23 -0.42 2.13
N PHE A 163 8.33 0.02 1.27
CA PHE A 163 8.60 0.77 0.04
C PHE A 163 8.36 2.25 0.28
N SER A 164 9.13 3.10 -0.41
CA SER A 164 9.06 4.55 -0.27
C SER A 164 7.68 5.13 -0.60
N ASP A 165 6.97 4.56 -1.58
CA ASP A 165 5.61 4.96 -1.94
C ASP A 165 4.81 3.80 -2.57
N GLU A 166 3.55 4.04 -2.94
CA GLU A 166 2.76 3.22 -3.88
C GLU A 166 2.17 4.13 -4.97
N ASP A 167 2.98 4.46 -5.98
CA ASP A 167 2.51 5.31 -7.06
C ASP A 167 1.38 4.66 -7.84
N ARG A 168 0.27 5.38 -8.00
CA ARG A 168 -0.77 5.01 -8.95
C ARG A 168 -0.33 5.44 -10.34
N PRO A 169 -0.29 4.53 -11.34
CA PRO A 169 0.01 4.94 -12.70
C PRO A 169 -0.99 6.00 -13.20
N GLN A 170 -0.56 7.21 -13.58
CA GLN A 170 0.82 7.68 -13.71
C GLN A 170 1.32 8.41 -12.44
N PRO A 171 2.59 8.21 -12.03
CA PRO A 171 3.20 8.92 -10.89
C PRO A 171 3.08 10.44 -11.03
N ASN A 172 3.01 11.15 -9.90
CA ASN A 172 2.89 12.61 -9.80
C ASN A 172 1.64 13.20 -10.50
N SER A 173 0.67 12.35 -10.81
CA SER A 173 -0.62 12.78 -11.32
C SER A 173 -1.51 13.31 -10.20
N LEU A 174 -2.61 14.00 -10.54
CA LEU A 174 -3.57 14.40 -9.53
C LEU A 174 -4.20 13.21 -8.79
N ASP A 175 -4.42 12.08 -9.46
CA ASP A 175 -4.97 10.89 -8.81
C ASP A 175 -4.00 10.32 -7.76
N ASP A 176 -2.71 10.37 -8.08
CA ASP A 176 -1.61 9.92 -7.24
C ASP A 176 -1.47 10.78 -5.99
N ILE A 177 -1.33 12.10 -6.15
CA ILE A 177 -1.24 13.03 -5.02
C ILE A 177 -2.49 12.99 -4.13
N TRP A 178 -3.68 12.87 -4.72
CA TRP A 178 -4.90 12.68 -3.93
C TRP A 178 -4.87 11.36 -3.15
N TYR A 179 -4.31 10.31 -3.73
CA TYR A 179 -4.11 9.04 -3.06
C TYR A 179 -3.13 9.16 -1.88
N ASP A 180 -2.01 9.87 -2.03
CA ASP A 180 -1.03 10.07 -0.95
C ASP A 180 -1.61 10.83 0.22
N VAL A 181 -2.36 11.91 -0.06
CA VAL A 181 -3.05 12.66 1.00
C VAL A 181 -4.07 11.77 1.70
N TRP A 182 -4.78 10.91 0.95
CA TRP A 182 -5.68 9.94 1.53
C TRP A 182 -4.94 8.89 2.38
N ARG A 183 -3.76 8.41 1.96
CA ARG A 183 -2.91 7.51 2.74
C ARG A 183 -2.41 8.17 4.02
N LEU A 184 -1.97 9.44 3.99
CA LEU A 184 -1.60 10.21 5.19
C LEU A 184 -2.76 10.36 6.19
N ILE A 185 -4.00 10.45 5.71
CA ILE A 185 -5.18 10.46 6.57
C ILE A 185 -5.48 9.06 7.11
N SER A 186 -5.66 8.08 6.22
CA SER A 186 -6.21 6.77 6.54
C SER A 186 -5.19 5.79 7.12
N TRP A 187 -3.94 5.86 6.67
CA TRP A 187 -2.81 5.04 7.12
C TRP A 187 -1.82 5.79 8.00
N GLY A 188 -1.76 7.13 7.91
CA GLY A 188 -0.81 7.96 8.66
C GLY A 188 0.59 8.02 8.04
N ARG A 189 0.76 7.49 6.83
CA ARG A 189 2.02 7.33 6.07
C ARG A 189 1.73 7.34 4.57
N VAL A 190 2.74 7.57 3.74
CA VAL A 190 2.66 7.40 2.27
C VAL A 190 3.30 6.09 1.86
N GLU A 191 4.39 5.72 2.54
CA GLU A 191 5.16 4.50 2.35
C GLU A 191 4.25 3.28 2.21
N ASP A 192 4.54 2.40 1.27
CA ASP A 192 3.87 1.12 1.17
C ASP A 192 4.53 0.08 2.03
N ILE A 193 3.75 -0.82 2.61
CA ILE A 193 4.33 -1.79 3.51
C ILE A 193 3.65 -3.14 3.31
N GLU A 194 4.46 -4.13 2.98
CA GLU A 194 3.98 -5.42 2.54
C GLU A 194 4.58 -6.57 3.35
N THR A 195 3.79 -7.62 3.55
CA THR A 195 4.17 -8.73 4.43
C THR A 195 3.99 -10.07 3.75
N PHE A 196 4.98 -10.95 3.92
CA PHE A 196 4.90 -12.36 3.58
C PHE A 196 5.61 -13.20 4.64
N TYR A 197 5.43 -14.52 4.56
CA TYR A 197 5.99 -15.44 5.55
C TYR A 197 6.89 -16.48 4.91
N ILE A 198 8.07 -16.68 5.48
CA ILE A 198 8.96 -17.80 5.16
C ILE A 198 8.73 -18.89 6.21
N ILE A 199 8.21 -20.03 5.79
CA ILE A 199 7.98 -21.19 6.65
C ILE A 199 9.14 -22.15 6.50
N LEU A 200 9.98 -22.25 7.54
CA LEU A 200 11.09 -23.18 7.63
C LEU A 200 10.60 -24.53 8.16
N HIS A 201 10.05 -25.36 7.27
CA HIS A 201 9.66 -26.72 7.60
C HIS A 201 10.88 -27.66 7.51
N PRO A 202 10.98 -28.74 8.32
CA PRO A 202 12.15 -29.63 8.33
C PRO A 202 12.55 -30.24 6.97
N THR A 203 11.60 -30.33 6.02
CA THR A 203 11.81 -30.97 4.72
C THR A 203 11.90 -30.00 3.55
N ARG A 204 11.29 -28.81 3.66
CA ARG A 204 11.16 -27.81 2.58
C ARG A 204 10.92 -26.43 3.17
N THR A 205 11.28 -25.40 2.42
CA THR A 205 10.92 -24.03 2.73
C THR A 205 9.71 -23.62 1.89
N PHE A 206 8.76 -22.91 2.49
CA PHE A 206 7.61 -22.36 1.79
C PHE A 206 7.58 -20.84 1.95
N ILE A 207 7.16 -20.14 0.91
CA ILE A 207 6.81 -18.73 0.96
C ILE A 207 5.30 -18.64 0.95
N LYS A 208 4.72 -17.94 1.91
CA LYS A 208 3.28 -17.78 2.06
C LYS A 208 2.91 -16.31 1.98
N TYR A 209 1.96 -16.01 1.11
CA TYR A 209 1.38 -14.68 0.94
C TYR A 209 0.00 -14.72 1.57
N GLU A 210 -0.09 -14.27 2.82
CA GLU A 210 -1.33 -14.23 3.56
C GLU A 210 -1.53 -12.86 4.17
N GLY A 211 -2.80 -12.45 4.22
CA GLY A 211 -3.18 -11.25 4.94
C GLY A 211 -2.97 -11.40 6.44
N LEU A 212 -3.07 -10.28 7.13
CA LEU A 212 -3.08 -10.22 8.58
C LEU A 212 -4.06 -9.13 9.02
N ALA A 213 -4.19 -8.90 10.32
CA ALA A 213 -4.88 -7.71 10.79
C ALA A 213 -4.09 -6.99 11.86
N ILE A 214 -4.21 -5.67 11.88
CA ILE A 214 -3.64 -4.81 12.93
C ILE A 214 -4.78 -4.10 13.68
N ILE A 215 -4.53 -3.81 14.95
CA ILE A 215 -5.50 -3.16 15.83
C ILE A 215 -5.06 -1.73 16.06
N LEU A 216 -5.91 -0.78 15.65
CA LEU A 216 -5.71 0.64 15.88
C LEU A 216 -5.74 0.98 17.37
N ASN A 217 -4.86 1.90 17.76
CA ASN A 217 -4.96 2.56 19.05
C ASN A 217 -6.26 3.37 19.15
N GLU A 218 -6.77 3.54 20.37
CA GLU A 218 -8.01 4.27 20.72
C GLU A 218 -9.31 3.61 20.24
N SER A 219 -9.53 3.44 18.94
CA SER A 219 -10.79 2.88 18.42
C SER A 219 -10.90 1.37 18.65
N LEU A 220 -9.77 0.69 18.89
CA LEU A 220 -9.62 -0.77 18.85
C LEU A 220 -10.15 -1.37 17.54
N GLY A 221 -10.18 -0.57 16.47
CA GLY A 221 -10.61 -0.97 15.16
C GLY A 221 -9.68 -2.02 14.57
N ILE A 222 -10.25 -3.12 14.07
CA ILE A 222 -9.50 -4.15 13.35
C ILE A 222 -9.36 -3.71 11.91
N ARG A 223 -8.13 -3.50 11.47
CA ARG A 223 -7.81 -3.23 10.07
C ARG A 223 -7.20 -4.48 9.44
N SER A 224 -7.90 -5.05 8.46
CA SER A 224 -7.38 -6.14 7.65
C SER A 224 -6.34 -5.62 6.66
N ILE A 225 -5.25 -6.35 6.53
CA ILE A 225 -4.20 -6.17 5.52
C ILE A 225 -4.38 -7.30 4.51
N ALA A 226 -4.39 -6.94 3.23
CA ALA A 226 -4.57 -7.90 2.15
C ALA A 226 -3.34 -8.83 2.03
N PRO A 227 -3.51 -10.05 1.47
CA PRO A 227 -2.38 -10.88 1.07
C PRO A 227 -1.65 -10.26 -0.13
N ILE A 228 -0.37 -10.58 -0.31
CA ILE A 228 0.49 -9.91 -1.29
C ILE A 228 0.96 -10.79 -2.46
N GLY A 229 0.33 -11.94 -2.71
CA GLY A 229 0.74 -12.82 -3.79
C GLY A 229 0.47 -12.20 -5.16
N SER A 230 1.42 -12.30 -6.09
CA SER A 230 1.29 -11.72 -7.42
C SER A 230 0.46 -12.57 -8.39
N ASP A 231 0.24 -13.85 -8.08
CA ASP A 231 -0.47 -14.83 -8.93
C ASP A 231 -0.10 -14.71 -10.41
N TYR A 232 1.21 -14.76 -10.70
CA TYR A 232 1.78 -14.68 -12.04
C TYR A 232 1.52 -13.38 -12.82
N LYS A 233 0.91 -12.36 -12.21
CA LYS A 233 0.75 -11.03 -12.84
C LYS A 233 2.11 -10.33 -12.96
N SER A 234 2.20 -9.45 -13.94
CA SER A 234 3.40 -8.67 -14.28
C SER A 234 3.17 -7.18 -14.03
N PHE A 235 4.19 -6.36 -14.26
CA PHE A 235 4.27 -5.00 -13.74
C PHE A 235 3.11 -4.10 -14.20
N GLY A 236 2.57 -4.34 -15.39
CA GLY A 236 1.44 -3.60 -15.94
C GLY A 236 0.06 -3.94 -15.34
N SER A 237 -0.02 -4.65 -14.21
CA SER A 237 -1.28 -5.09 -13.59
C SER A 237 -1.17 -5.05 -12.07
N ALA A 238 -2.31 -4.94 -11.39
CA ALA A 238 -2.38 -5.02 -9.92
C ALA A 238 -2.70 -6.44 -9.43
N ALA A 239 -2.10 -6.87 -8.32
CA ALA A 239 -2.36 -8.14 -7.66
C ALA A 239 -2.30 -8.03 -6.13
N HIS A 240 -3.02 -8.89 -5.43
CA HIS A 240 -3.03 -9.07 -3.97
C HIS A 240 -3.75 -10.39 -3.65
N GLU A 241 -3.11 -11.52 -3.93
CA GLU A 241 -3.74 -12.86 -3.84
C GLU A 241 -3.17 -13.68 -2.67
N GLU A 242 -3.99 -14.52 -2.04
CA GLU A 242 -3.49 -15.53 -1.10
C GLU A 242 -2.73 -16.61 -1.86
N GLY A 243 -1.60 -17.09 -1.32
CA GLY A 243 -0.82 -18.10 -2.00
C GLY A 243 0.24 -18.77 -1.15
N THR A 244 0.70 -19.94 -1.62
CA THR A 244 1.87 -20.63 -1.05
C THR A 244 2.72 -21.16 -2.19
N GLU A 245 4.00 -20.82 -2.16
CA GLU A 245 5.00 -21.26 -3.13
C GLU A 245 6.06 -22.09 -2.43
N THR A 246 6.50 -23.17 -3.06
CA THR A 246 7.58 -24.02 -2.52
C THR A 246 8.90 -23.52 -3.05
N LEU A 247 9.83 -23.19 -2.16
CA LEU A 247 11.16 -22.77 -2.53
C LEU A 247 12.06 -23.99 -2.82
N GLU A 248 12.77 -23.95 -3.94
CA GLU A 248 13.82 -24.91 -4.26
C GLU A 248 15.18 -24.36 -3.84
N GLY A 249 15.84 -25.03 -2.89
CA GLY A 249 17.15 -24.62 -2.38
C GLY A 249 17.07 -23.73 -1.13
N THR A 250 18.18 -23.04 -0.83
CA THR A 250 18.36 -22.26 0.41
C THR A 250 18.40 -20.76 0.19
N GLU A 251 18.56 -20.30 -1.06
CA GLU A 251 18.54 -18.87 -1.39
C GLU A 251 17.10 -18.41 -1.57
N ILE A 252 16.69 -17.37 -0.84
CA ILE A 252 15.33 -16.84 -0.88
C ILE A 252 15.34 -15.59 -1.76
N THR A 253 14.81 -15.70 -2.97
CA THR A 253 14.63 -14.56 -3.86
C THR A 253 13.14 -14.31 -4.06
N ILE A 254 12.70 -13.10 -3.73
CA ILE A 254 11.34 -12.62 -3.91
C ILE A 254 11.35 -11.52 -4.97
N TYR A 255 10.53 -11.69 -6.01
CA TYR A 255 10.35 -10.72 -7.06
C TYR A 255 9.15 -9.84 -6.76
N VAL A 256 9.36 -8.52 -6.84
CA VAL A 256 8.30 -7.53 -6.90
C VAL A 256 7.77 -7.51 -8.33
N ASN A 257 6.55 -7.98 -8.53
CA ASN A 257 6.03 -8.31 -9.85
C ASN A 257 5.02 -7.31 -10.40
N THR A 258 4.34 -6.56 -9.54
CA THR A 258 3.31 -5.58 -9.94
C THR A 258 3.69 -4.18 -9.47
N TRP A 259 3.09 -3.15 -10.09
CA TRP A 259 3.27 -1.76 -9.65
C TRP A 259 2.77 -1.49 -8.23
N ASN A 260 1.85 -2.32 -7.73
CA ASN A 260 1.35 -2.27 -6.36
C ASN A 260 2.02 -3.33 -5.46
N HIS A 261 3.30 -3.59 -5.69
CA HIS A 261 4.20 -4.41 -4.85
C HIS A 261 3.83 -5.87 -4.55
N ALA A 262 3.06 -6.55 -5.41
CA ALA A 262 2.77 -7.97 -5.22
C ALA A 262 3.99 -8.87 -5.48
N PHE A 263 4.13 -9.92 -4.67
CA PHE A 263 5.31 -10.79 -4.60
C PHE A 263 5.11 -12.18 -5.21
N SER A 264 6.19 -12.74 -5.74
CA SER A 264 6.33 -14.17 -6.05
C SER A 264 7.81 -14.57 -6.02
N ILE A 265 8.11 -15.86 -5.83
CA ILE A 265 9.45 -16.42 -6.10
C ILE A 265 9.74 -16.52 -7.60
N GLN A 266 8.76 -16.27 -8.47
CA GLN A 266 8.89 -16.33 -9.92
C GLN A 266 8.94 -14.93 -10.53
N ASP A 267 9.93 -14.69 -11.40
CA ASP A 267 10.01 -13.45 -12.17
C ASP A 267 9.04 -13.47 -13.35
N THR A 268 8.01 -12.63 -13.30
CA THR A 268 7.06 -12.42 -14.40
C THR A 268 7.46 -11.26 -15.31
N ASN A 269 8.53 -10.54 -14.96
CA ASN A 269 9.04 -9.35 -15.63
C ASN A 269 10.45 -9.58 -16.19
N LYS A 270 10.68 -10.74 -16.83
CA LYS A 270 11.99 -11.23 -17.29
C LYS A 270 12.75 -10.30 -18.24
N ASN A 271 12.03 -9.41 -18.91
CA ASN A 271 12.59 -8.47 -19.90
C ASN A 271 12.88 -7.08 -19.32
N MET A 272 12.57 -6.85 -18.04
CA MET A 272 12.85 -5.58 -17.37
C MET A 272 14.19 -5.63 -16.65
N GLU A 273 14.95 -4.54 -16.69
CA GLU A 273 16.12 -4.38 -15.83
C GLU A 273 15.68 -4.44 -14.35
N LYS A 274 16.54 -4.98 -13.49
CA LYS A 274 16.22 -5.23 -12.09
C LYS A 274 17.23 -4.58 -11.14
N ILE A 275 16.75 -4.12 -9.99
CA ILE A 275 17.55 -3.83 -8.82
C ILE A 275 17.40 -4.98 -7.83
N VAL A 276 18.49 -5.36 -7.17
CA VAL A 276 18.52 -6.44 -6.18
C VAL A 276 18.91 -5.86 -4.83
N TYR A 277 18.01 -5.97 -3.86
CA TYR A 277 18.27 -5.64 -2.47
C TYR A 277 18.56 -6.93 -1.70
N GLU A 278 19.70 -7.00 -1.03
CA GLU A 278 20.12 -8.19 -0.26
C GLU A 278 20.13 -7.91 1.24
N TYR A 279 19.32 -8.67 1.97
CA TYR A 279 19.13 -8.58 3.41
C TYR A 279 19.59 -9.85 4.12
N THR A 280 20.42 -9.65 5.14
CA THR A 280 20.73 -10.63 6.19
C THR A 280 20.07 -10.17 7.49
N PRO A 281 19.96 -11.02 8.53
CA PRO A 281 19.36 -10.61 9.80
C PRO A 281 20.08 -9.44 10.51
N ASP A 282 21.32 -9.13 10.14
CA ASP A 282 22.06 -7.97 10.65
C ASP A 282 21.82 -6.68 9.83
N LYS A 283 21.31 -6.80 8.59
CA LYS A 283 20.93 -5.66 7.74
C LYS A 283 19.44 -5.30 7.88
N ALA A 284 18.60 -6.24 8.32
CA ALA A 284 17.19 -6.03 8.56
C ALA A 284 16.93 -5.56 10.00
N LYS A 285 15.85 -4.80 10.21
CA LYS A 285 15.32 -4.55 11.56
C LYS A 285 14.68 -5.81 12.11
N ILE A 286 14.79 -6.02 13.41
CA ILE A 286 14.11 -7.12 14.10
C ILE A 286 12.77 -6.60 14.63
N GLY A 287 11.68 -7.06 14.04
CA GLY A 287 10.33 -6.61 14.37
C GLY A 287 9.27 -7.21 13.46
N LEU A 288 8.01 -7.07 13.88
CA LEU A 288 6.81 -7.46 13.15
C LEU A 288 6.35 -6.34 12.21
N ARG A 289 5.33 -6.63 11.40
CA ARG A 289 4.61 -5.63 10.60
C ARG A 289 4.08 -4.49 11.46
N LEU A 290 3.62 -4.79 12.67
CA LEU A 290 3.18 -3.81 13.67
C LEU A 290 4.26 -2.78 14.03
N ASP A 291 5.52 -3.21 14.11
CA ASP A 291 6.64 -2.32 14.42
C ASP A 291 6.89 -1.38 13.23
N ALA A 292 6.87 -1.90 12.00
CA ALA A 292 6.97 -1.09 10.78
C ALA A 292 5.83 -0.05 10.68
N GLU A 293 4.59 -0.45 10.95
CA GLU A 293 3.47 0.50 11.00
C GLU A 293 3.71 1.62 12.02
N ASN A 294 4.20 1.28 13.21
CA ASN A 294 4.43 2.27 14.26
C ASN A 294 5.66 3.17 14.03
N ASP A 295 6.67 2.69 13.30
CA ASP A 295 7.85 3.46 12.89
C ASP A 295 7.51 4.49 11.80
N TYR A 296 6.69 4.10 10.82
CA TYR A 296 6.42 4.91 9.63
C TYR A 296 5.15 5.76 9.71
N SER A 297 4.17 5.35 10.53
CA SER A 297 2.87 6.00 10.64
C SER A 297 2.77 7.03 11.78
N MET A 298 2.06 8.12 11.48
CA MET A 298 1.52 9.06 12.47
C MET A 298 0.38 8.45 13.30
N LEU A 299 -0.28 7.40 12.81
CA LEU A 299 -1.21 6.58 13.59
C LEU A 299 -0.41 5.59 14.45
N LYS A 300 -1.05 5.10 15.51
CA LYS A 300 -0.46 4.06 16.38
C LYS A 300 -1.35 2.84 16.43
N TYR A 301 -0.70 1.69 16.55
CA TYR A 301 -1.32 0.39 16.53
C TYR A 301 -0.87 -0.40 17.78
N LEU A 302 -1.80 -1.12 18.38
CA LEU A 302 -1.61 -1.78 19.69
C LEU A 302 -1.31 -3.27 19.60
N GLY A 303 -1.64 -3.89 18.47
CA GLY A 303 -1.51 -5.33 18.33
C GLY A 303 -1.68 -5.80 16.91
N GLU A 304 -1.21 -7.00 16.68
CA GLU A 304 -1.24 -7.70 15.42
C GLU A 304 -1.90 -9.05 15.61
N ILE A 305 -2.81 -9.37 14.70
CA ILE A 305 -3.50 -10.64 14.61
C ILE A 305 -2.90 -11.32 13.39
N LEU A 306 -1.88 -12.14 13.65
CA LEU A 306 -1.34 -12.99 12.62
C LEU A 306 -2.34 -14.11 12.32
N LEU A 307 -2.70 -14.25 11.05
CA LEU A 307 -3.45 -15.39 10.54
C LEU A 307 -2.47 -16.55 10.26
N LEU A 308 -1.61 -16.89 11.24
CA LEU A 308 -0.61 -17.94 11.04
C LEU A 308 -1.30 -19.28 10.71
N PRO A 309 -0.83 -20.04 9.68
CA PRO A 309 -1.36 -21.35 9.29
C PRO A 309 -1.47 -22.36 10.42
#